data_AF-A0A839SWG0-F1
#
_entry.id   AF-A0A839SWG0-F1
#
_cell.length_a   1.000
_cell.length_b   1.000
_cell.length_c   1.000
_cell.angle_alpha   90.00
_cell.angle_beta   90.00
_cell.angle_gamma   90.00
#
_symmetry.space_group_name_H-M   'P 1'
#
loop_
_entity.id
_entity.type
_entity.pdbx_description
1 polymer ?
#
loop_
_entity_poly.entity_id
_entity_poly.type
_entity_poly.pdbx_seq_one_letter_code
_entity_poly.pdbx_strand_id
1 'polypeptide(L)'
;MTQKAVDLGDLVRMRRGSLLGGMAFAEAAYLARDRVFWRRWTGHALLALGAGHFLSGVIFFFAFNWDELTRWQKFSVLEVGVLSFAILAMVAGSQRLVGQVALIGATVMTGLLLAVTGQVYQTGADTYELFTAWAFLTLPWVLLSRSAAHWVLWGLVVYLGCWTFLHQVFLPLRAVTWDHAMVLWSMIPGLFLVAFEAGRAAGFEWLRAVWPRHFLLFAFLGHLFVSAVQFLFESVFTGSVFMQSGLGALAFCFACALAWRIYGSRLFDLAALTIVLLGVAAFFAMLGARGIESAIGDWSFDLGAGLASWGLLVFWSFCCLTVLGLLFRHYQRHSKVVAS
;
A
#
# COMPACT_ATOMS: atom_id res chain seq x y z
N MET A 1 30.25 16.48 27.19
CA MET A 1 29.66 16.53 25.84
C MET A 1 29.33 15.11 25.41
N THR A 2 28.06 14.69 25.51
CA THR A 2 27.62 13.38 25.02
C THR A 2 27.63 13.40 23.50
N GLN A 3 28.56 12.67 22.87
CA GLN A 3 28.54 12.44 21.42
C GLN A 3 27.20 11.82 21.04
N LYS A 4 26.45 12.49 20.17
CA LYS A 4 25.21 11.96 19.61
C LYS A 4 25.57 10.71 18.81
N ALA A 5 24.99 9.55 19.16
CA ALA A 5 25.18 8.32 18.41
C ALA A 5 24.69 8.52 16.96
N VAL A 6 25.52 8.14 16.00
CA VAL A 6 25.21 8.19 14.56
C VAL A 6 24.08 7.19 14.29
N ASP A 7 22.95 7.67 13.78
CA ASP A 7 21.81 6.81 13.44
C ASP A 7 21.84 6.36 11.97
N LEU A 8 20.97 5.41 11.61
CA LEU A 8 20.83 4.92 10.23
C LEU A 8 20.50 6.04 9.22
N GLY A 9 19.80 7.09 9.65
CA GLY A 9 19.51 8.26 8.82
C GLY A 9 20.76 9.09 8.54
N ASP A 10 21.64 9.26 9.53
CA ASP A 10 22.93 9.92 9.38
C ASP A 10 23.86 9.13 8.45
N LEU A 11 23.89 7.79 8.57
CA LEU A 11 24.62 6.92 7.65
C LEU A 11 24.12 7.03 6.20
N VAL A 12 22.80 7.12 6.00
CA VAL A 12 22.20 7.31 4.67
C VAL A 12 22.57 8.69 4.11
N ARG A 13 22.61 9.74 4.94
CA ARG A 13 23.06 11.07 4.51
C ARG A 13 24.53 11.08 4.11
N MET A 14 25.40 10.46 4.92
CA MET A 14 26.82 10.31 4.61
C MET A 14 27.05 9.51 3.32
N ARG A 15 26.26 8.45 3.09
CA ARG A 15 26.29 7.70 1.83
C ARG A 15 25.84 8.54 0.63
N ARG A 16 24.84 9.41 0.80
CA ARG A 16 24.38 10.34 -0.24
C ARG A 16 25.40 11.43 -0.55
N GLY A 17 26.12 11.93 0.44
CA GLY A 17 27.20 12.89 0.26
C GLY A 17 28.51 12.27 -0.24
N SER A 18 28.50 11.02 -0.71
CA SER A 18 29.70 10.26 -1.12
C SER A 18 30.79 10.13 -0.02
N LEU A 19 30.45 10.39 1.24
CA LEU A 19 31.36 10.33 2.39
C LEU A 19 31.60 8.90 2.87
N LEU A 20 30.71 7.96 2.55
CA LEU A 20 30.82 6.55 2.90
C LEU A 20 30.78 5.67 1.65
N GLY A 21 31.77 4.78 1.50
CA GLY A 21 31.79 3.70 0.51
C GLY A 21 30.65 2.69 0.70
N GLY A 22 30.36 1.86 -0.32
CA GLY A 22 29.20 0.96 -0.28
C GLY A 22 29.31 -0.12 0.79
N MET A 23 30.50 -0.74 0.90
CA MET A 23 30.78 -1.73 1.94
C MET A 23 30.85 -1.09 3.32
N ALA A 24 31.51 0.07 3.44
CA ALA A 24 31.57 0.83 4.71
C ALA A 24 30.18 1.25 5.20
N PHE A 25 29.26 1.61 4.29
CA PHE A 25 27.86 1.87 4.65
C PHE A 25 27.15 0.61 5.13
N ALA A 26 27.32 -0.53 4.45
CA ALA A 26 26.69 -1.78 4.86
C ALA A 26 27.17 -2.23 6.24
N GLU A 27 28.48 -2.12 6.49
CA GLU A 27 29.09 -2.43 7.77
C GLU A 27 28.64 -1.46 8.88
N ALA A 28 28.66 -0.16 8.62
CA ALA A 28 28.16 0.84 9.56
C ALA A 28 26.67 0.67 9.86
N ALA A 29 25.86 0.33 8.86
CA ALA A 29 24.43 0.06 9.02
C ALA A 29 24.17 -1.21 9.83
N TYR A 30 25.03 -2.23 9.68
CA TYR A 30 24.99 -3.43 10.50
C TYR A 30 25.33 -3.11 11.97
N LEU A 31 26.40 -2.34 12.20
CA LEU A 31 26.82 -1.90 13.54
C LEU A 31 25.78 -0.98 14.20
N ALA A 32 25.09 -0.14 13.44
CA ALA A 32 24.03 0.74 13.93
C ALA A 32 22.75 -0.03 14.34
N ARG A 33 22.57 -1.27 13.88
CA ARG A 33 21.47 -2.17 14.33
C ARG A 33 21.92 -2.97 15.54
N ASP A 34 22.25 -2.25 16.59
CA ASP A 34 22.71 -2.80 17.86
C ASP A 34 21.58 -3.51 18.63
N ARG A 35 21.91 -4.06 19.80
CA ARG A 35 20.93 -4.75 20.67
C ARG A 35 19.77 -3.82 21.09
N VAL A 36 20.03 -2.53 21.26
CA VAL A 36 19.00 -1.55 21.68
C VAL A 36 18.01 -1.30 20.56
N PHE A 37 18.50 -1.14 19.32
CA PHE A 37 17.67 -1.03 18.12
C PHE A 37 16.75 -2.24 17.98
N TRP A 38 17.30 -3.45 18.03
CA TRP A 38 16.50 -4.68 17.88
C TRP A 38 15.48 -4.82 19.00
N ARG A 39 15.85 -4.55 20.26
CA ARG A 39 14.88 -4.59 21.38
C ARG A 39 13.73 -3.61 21.17
N ARG A 40 14.00 -2.39 20.70
CA ARG A 40 12.97 -1.38 20.43
C ARG A 40 12.09 -1.79 19.25
N TRP A 41 12.69 -2.22 18.16
CA TRP A 41 11.98 -2.69 16.98
C TRP A 41 11.07 -3.89 17.29
N THR A 42 11.61 -4.89 17.98
CA THR A 42 10.85 -6.08 18.42
C THR A 42 9.73 -5.68 19.37
N GLY A 43 9.98 -4.76 20.31
CA GLY A 43 8.92 -4.25 21.20
C GLY A 43 7.77 -3.58 20.44
N HIS A 44 8.09 -2.75 19.44
CA HIS A 44 7.07 -2.13 18.58
C HIS A 44 6.33 -3.19 17.73
N ALA A 45 7.04 -4.17 17.18
CA ALA A 45 6.48 -5.24 16.38
C ALA A 45 5.54 -6.14 17.20
N LEU A 46 5.97 -6.55 18.40
CA LEU A 46 5.16 -7.35 19.31
C LEU A 46 3.91 -6.60 19.78
N LEU A 47 4.02 -5.30 20.05
CA LEU A 47 2.85 -4.49 20.38
C LEU A 47 1.86 -4.40 19.21
N ALA A 48 2.36 -4.16 17.99
CA ALA A 48 1.52 -4.10 16.80
C ALA A 48 0.86 -5.46 16.51
N LEU A 49 1.61 -6.55 16.60
CA LEU A 49 1.09 -7.91 16.43
C LEU A 49 0.08 -8.27 17.51
N GLY A 50 0.37 -7.97 18.78
CA GLY A 50 -0.52 -8.24 19.91
C GLY A 50 -1.83 -7.45 19.79
N ALA A 51 -1.76 -6.16 19.47
CA ALA A 51 -2.95 -5.34 19.23
C ALA A 51 -3.74 -5.85 18.01
N GLY A 52 -3.06 -6.21 16.92
CA GLY A 52 -3.70 -6.78 15.73
C GLY A 52 -4.41 -8.11 16.02
N HIS A 53 -3.77 -9.02 16.77
CA HIS A 53 -4.37 -10.28 17.17
C HIS A 53 -5.55 -10.07 18.12
N PHE A 54 -5.44 -9.14 19.08
CA PHE A 54 -6.54 -8.81 19.97
C PHE A 54 -7.76 -8.29 19.19
N LEU A 55 -7.56 -7.31 18.31
CA LEU A 55 -8.64 -6.73 17.49
C LEU A 55 -9.25 -7.75 16.53
N SER A 56 -8.41 -8.60 15.92
CA SER A 56 -8.85 -9.73 15.09
C SER A 56 -9.68 -10.73 15.91
N GLY A 57 -9.23 -11.05 17.13
CA GLY A 57 -9.97 -11.88 18.08
C GLY A 57 -11.35 -11.31 18.42
N VAL A 58 -11.48 -9.99 18.57
CA VAL A 58 -12.79 -9.34 18.76
C VAL A 58 -13.69 -9.56 17.52
N ILE A 59 -13.16 -9.38 16.31
CA ILE A 59 -13.93 -9.61 15.07
C ILE A 59 -14.40 -11.08 14.98
N PHE A 60 -13.50 -12.04 15.23
CA PHE A 60 -13.85 -13.46 15.20
C PHE A 60 -14.79 -13.87 16.32
N PHE A 61 -14.68 -13.25 17.51
CA PHE A 61 -15.63 -13.45 18.59
C PHE A 61 -17.05 -13.07 18.14
N PHE A 62 -17.23 -11.92 17.49
CA PHE A 62 -18.53 -11.53 16.95
C PHE A 62 -19.00 -12.45 15.83
N ALA A 63 -18.10 -12.85 14.93
CA ALA A 63 -18.45 -13.75 13.84
C ALA A 63 -18.91 -15.13 14.33
N PHE A 64 -18.21 -15.69 15.33
CA PHE A 64 -18.52 -17.02 15.89
C PHE A 64 -19.77 -17.00 16.78
N ASN A 65 -19.91 -15.98 17.64
CA ASN A 65 -21.01 -15.90 18.61
C ASN A 65 -22.20 -15.07 18.10
N TRP A 66 -22.30 -14.82 16.79
CA TRP A 66 -23.25 -13.84 16.24
C TRP A 66 -24.70 -14.12 16.65
N ASP A 67 -25.12 -15.38 16.55
CA ASP A 67 -26.51 -15.80 16.81
C ASP A 67 -26.82 -15.87 18.32
N GLU A 68 -25.80 -16.10 19.15
CA GLU A 68 -25.95 -16.21 20.60
C GLU A 68 -25.97 -14.85 21.31
N LEU A 69 -25.33 -13.83 20.71
CA LEU A 69 -25.26 -12.50 21.29
C LEU A 69 -26.56 -11.72 21.06
N THR A 70 -27.18 -11.30 22.16
CA THR A 70 -28.27 -10.32 22.12
C THR A 70 -27.77 -8.98 21.54
N ARG A 71 -28.69 -8.20 20.98
CA ARG A 71 -28.42 -6.85 20.48
C ARG A 71 -27.70 -5.98 21.52
N TRP A 72 -28.14 -6.01 22.78
CA TRP A 72 -27.51 -5.24 23.85
C TRP A 72 -26.06 -5.66 24.10
N GLN A 73 -25.79 -6.97 24.16
CA GLN A 73 -24.41 -7.46 24.32
C GLN A 73 -23.52 -7.03 23.15
N LYS A 74 -24.03 -7.10 21.91
CA LYS A 74 -23.29 -6.66 20.71
C LYS A 74 -22.86 -5.19 20.84
N PHE A 75 -23.80 -4.29 21.17
CA PHE A 75 -23.49 -2.87 21.30
C PHE A 75 -22.65 -2.54 22.53
N SER A 76 -22.96 -3.11 23.70
CA SER A 76 -22.23 -2.84 24.94
C SER A 76 -20.75 -3.22 24.83
N VAL A 77 -20.43 -4.37 24.24
CA VAL A 77 -19.02 -4.79 24.06
C VAL A 77 -18.26 -3.80 23.17
N LEU A 78 -18.88 -3.35 22.08
CA LEU A 78 -18.23 -2.44 21.12
C LEU A 78 -18.08 -1.02 21.68
N GLU A 79 -19.12 -0.48 22.31
CA GLU A 79 -19.08 0.84 22.93
C GLU A 79 -18.08 0.90 24.08
N VAL A 80 -18.09 -0.10 24.97
CA VAL A 80 -17.09 -0.23 26.03
C VAL A 80 -15.69 -0.40 25.44
N GLY A 81 -15.55 -1.14 24.33
CA GLY A 81 -14.28 -1.27 23.61
C GLY A 81 -13.75 0.08 23.11
N VAL A 82 -14.59 0.87 22.41
CA VAL A 82 -14.24 2.22 21.93
C VAL A 82 -13.82 3.10 23.11
N LEU A 83 -14.62 3.15 24.18
CA LEU A 83 -14.32 3.96 25.36
C LEU A 83 -13.03 3.53 26.05
N SER A 84 -12.81 2.22 26.21
CA SER A 84 -11.60 1.68 26.86
C SER A 84 -10.35 2.06 26.08
N PHE A 85 -10.37 1.96 24.76
CA PHE A 85 -9.26 2.39 23.91
C PHE A 85 -9.05 3.90 23.94
N ALA A 86 -10.12 4.70 23.95
CA ALA A 86 -10.02 6.16 24.06
C ALA A 86 -9.41 6.57 25.42
N ILE A 87 -9.88 5.98 26.53
CA ILE A 87 -9.34 6.21 27.88
C ILE A 87 -7.87 5.78 27.94
N LEU A 88 -7.53 4.61 27.40
CA LEU A 88 -6.14 4.15 27.34
C LEU A 88 -5.26 5.13 26.57
N ALA A 89 -5.74 5.66 25.44
CA ALA A 89 -5.00 6.67 24.68
C ALA A 89 -4.79 7.97 25.47
N MET A 90 -5.79 8.40 26.24
CA MET A 90 -5.70 9.57 27.11
C MET A 90 -4.67 9.36 28.23
N VAL A 91 -4.76 8.23 28.94
CA VAL A 91 -3.88 7.92 30.09
C VAL A 91 -2.44 7.64 29.63
N ALA A 92 -2.25 6.90 28.54
CA ALA A 92 -0.92 6.60 28.00
C ALA A 92 -0.27 7.80 27.28
N GLY A 93 -1.07 8.76 26.84
CA GLY A 93 -0.68 9.90 26.00
C GLY A 93 -0.77 9.57 24.51
N SER A 94 -1.59 10.33 23.79
CA SER A 94 -1.97 10.06 22.38
C SER A 94 -0.80 10.00 21.38
N GLN A 95 0.29 10.70 21.68
CA GLN A 95 1.48 10.75 20.82
C GLN A 95 2.54 9.71 21.22
N ARG A 96 2.32 8.96 22.31
CA ARG A 96 3.18 7.83 22.68
C ARG A 96 2.72 6.57 21.96
N LEU A 97 3.63 5.63 21.77
CA LEU A 97 3.37 4.40 21.02
C LEU A 97 2.10 3.66 21.51
N VAL A 98 1.95 3.46 22.83
CA VAL A 98 0.78 2.79 23.40
C VAL A 98 -0.50 3.57 23.13
N GLY A 99 -0.46 4.90 23.26
CA GLY A 99 -1.62 5.75 22.96
C GLY A 99 -1.98 5.76 21.48
N GLN A 100 -1.00 5.73 20.58
CA GLN A 100 -1.23 5.60 19.13
C GLN A 100 -1.88 4.26 18.78
N VAL A 101 -1.39 3.16 19.37
CA VAL A 101 -1.98 1.82 19.19
C VAL A 101 -3.40 1.78 19.77
N ALA A 102 -3.64 2.43 20.90
CA ALA A 102 -4.98 2.53 21.48
C ALA A 102 -5.93 3.34 20.58
N LEU A 103 -5.49 4.46 19.99
CA LEU A 103 -6.30 5.23 19.03
C LEU A 103 -6.59 4.43 17.74
N ILE A 104 -5.65 3.62 17.27
CA ILE A 104 -5.90 2.65 16.19
C ILE A 104 -6.99 1.64 16.61
N GLY A 105 -6.90 1.12 17.84
CA GLY A 105 -7.94 0.25 18.41
C GLY A 105 -9.32 0.91 18.43
N ALA A 106 -9.41 2.16 18.89
CA ALA A 106 -10.65 2.93 18.86
C ALA A 106 -11.19 3.10 17.43
N THR A 107 -10.34 3.38 16.45
CA THR A 107 -10.73 3.44 15.03
C THR A 107 -11.31 2.11 14.54
N VAL A 108 -10.68 0.98 14.86
CA VAL A 108 -11.17 -0.35 14.44
C VAL A 108 -12.49 -0.70 15.13
N MET A 109 -12.60 -0.47 16.44
CA MET A 109 -13.84 -0.72 17.18
C MET A 109 -14.99 0.17 16.69
N THR A 110 -14.72 1.41 16.27
CA THR A 110 -15.72 2.30 15.66
C THR A 110 -16.23 1.71 14.34
N GLY A 111 -15.35 1.17 13.49
CA GLY A 111 -15.76 0.49 12.26
C GLY A 111 -16.61 -0.75 12.52
N LEU A 112 -16.23 -1.56 13.52
CA LEU A 112 -16.99 -2.74 13.93
C LEU A 112 -18.37 -2.35 14.46
N LEU A 113 -18.47 -1.27 15.25
CA LEU A 113 -19.73 -0.71 15.72
C LEU A 113 -20.66 -0.32 14.57
N LEU A 114 -20.13 0.35 13.54
CA LEU A 114 -20.90 0.71 12.34
C LEU A 114 -21.35 -0.53 11.56
N ALA A 115 -20.47 -1.52 11.38
CA ALA A 115 -20.82 -2.76 10.69
C ALA A 115 -21.92 -3.55 11.42
N VAL A 116 -21.81 -3.68 12.75
CA VAL A 116 -22.83 -4.33 13.57
C VAL A 116 -24.15 -3.55 13.55
N THR A 117 -24.10 -2.21 13.52
CA THR A 117 -25.29 -1.37 13.33
C THR A 117 -26.00 -1.71 12.02
N GLY A 118 -25.26 -1.74 10.91
CA GLY A 118 -25.82 -2.08 9.60
C GLY A 118 -26.47 -3.47 9.57
N GLN A 119 -25.85 -4.46 10.21
CA GLN A 119 -26.37 -5.83 10.24
C GLN A 119 -27.56 -6.02 11.19
N VAL A 120 -27.50 -5.46 12.40
CA VAL A 120 -28.56 -5.65 13.41
C VAL A 120 -29.83 -4.89 13.04
N TYR A 121 -29.71 -3.68 12.50
CA TYR A 121 -30.88 -2.87 12.14
C TYR A 121 -31.26 -3.00 10.67
N GLN A 122 -30.47 -3.72 9.86
CA GLN A 122 -30.69 -3.87 8.42
C GLN A 122 -30.95 -2.53 7.76
N THR A 123 -30.07 -1.55 8.02
CA THR A 123 -30.30 -0.15 7.61
C THR A 123 -30.41 0.04 6.10
N GLY A 124 -30.08 -0.98 5.29
CA GLY A 124 -30.06 -0.91 3.84
C GLY A 124 -29.03 0.08 3.30
N ALA A 125 -28.16 0.60 4.16
CA ALA A 125 -27.13 1.56 3.80
C ALA A 125 -26.10 0.91 2.87
N ASP A 126 -25.72 1.64 1.83
CA ASP A 126 -24.70 1.18 0.91
C ASP A 126 -23.34 1.06 1.58
N THR A 127 -22.49 0.17 1.08
CA THR A 127 -21.17 -0.08 1.65
C THR A 127 -20.31 1.18 1.69
N TYR A 128 -20.43 2.06 0.70
CA TYR A 128 -19.66 3.32 0.68
C TYR A 128 -20.09 4.28 1.79
N GLU A 129 -21.37 4.29 2.19
CA GLU A 129 -21.87 5.15 3.28
C GLU A 129 -21.25 4.72 4.61
N LEU A 130 -21.13 3.41 4.85
CA LEU A 130 -20.48 2.86 6.03
C LEU A 130 -19.01 3.31 6.11
N PHE A 131 -18.25 3.17 5.02
CA PHE A 131 -16.84 3.59 5.01
C PHE A 131 -16.68 5.10 5.11
N THR A 132 -17.58 5.89 4.52
CA THR A 132 -17.58 7.36 4.66
C THR A 132 -17.86 7.78 6.10
N ALA A 133 -18.88 7.19 6.74
CA ALA A 133 -19.17 7.44 8.15
C ALA A 133 -18.00 7.02 9.04
N TRP A 134 -17.38 5.86 8.76
CA TRP A 134 -16.21 5.38 9.49
C TRP A 134 -15.03 6.35 9.37
N ALA A 135 -14.70 6.79 8.15
CA ALA A 135 -13.63 7.75 7.92
C ALA A 135 -13.90 9.08 8.64
N PHE A 136 -15.12 9.60 8.57
CA PHE A 136 -15.48 10.86 9.21
C PHE A 136 -15.40 10.78 10.74
N LEU A 137 -16.04 9.77 11.33
CA LEU A 137 -16.10 9.60 12.79
C LEU A 137 -14.73 9.31 13.41
N THR A 138 -13.79 8.76 12.64
CA THR A 138 -12.46 8.40 13.15
C THR A 138 -11.35 9.40 12.82
N LEU A 139 -11.63 10.40 11.99
CA LEU A 139 -10.67 11.45 11.66
C LEU A 139 -10.11 12.18 12.91
N PRO A 140 -10.89 12.51 13.94
CA PRO A 140 -10.35 13.13 15.16
C PRO A 140 -9.29 12.26 15.85
N TRP A 141 -9.49 10.94 15.90
CA TRP A 141 -8.52 10.00 16.49
C TRP A 141 -7.20 10.01 15.73
N VAL A 142 -7.29 10.02 14.39
CA VAL A 142 -6.13 9.99 13.49
C VAL A 142 -5.32 11.27 13.62
N LEU A 143 -5.99 12.43 13.63
CA LEU A 143 -5.36 13.73 13.87
C LEU A 143 -4.64 13.78 15.22
N LEU A 144 -5.30 13.27 16.27
CA LEU A 144 -4.76 13.24 17.62
C LEU A 144 -3.53 12.33 17.77
N SER A 145 -3.51 11.20 17.06
CA SER A 145 -2.44 10.20 17.16
C SER A 145 -1.08 10.72 16.70
N ARG A 146 -1.09 11.62 15.70
CA ARG A 146 0.10 12.04 14.94
C ARG A 146 0.96 10.81 14.60
N SER A 147 0.35 9.78 14.01
CA SER A 147 1.02 8.51 13.69
C SER A 147 0.89 8.18 12.21
N ALA A 148 2.02 7.97 11.53
CA ALA A 148 2.03 7.54 10.13
C ALA A 148 1.23 6.24 9.92
N ALA A 149 1.30 5.28 10.86
CA ALA A 149 0.56 4.02 10.77
C ALA A 149 -0.96 4.24 10.85
N HIS A 150 -1.41 5.13 11.74
CA HIS A 150 -2.83 5.44 11.90
C HIS A 150 -3.39 6.16 10.67
N TRP A 151 -2.61 7.08 10.09
CA TRP A 151 -2.97 7.74 8.82
C TRP A 151 -3.04 6.77 7.64
N VAL A 152 -2.16 5.76 7.57
CA VAL A 152 -2.25 4.71 6.54
C VAL A 152 -3.50 3.85 6.74
N LEU A 153 -3.83 3.47 7.98
CA LEU A 153 -5.08 2.75 8.28
C LEU A 153 -6.32 3.57 7.90
N TRP A 154 -6.36 4.84 8.27
CA TRP A 154 -7.47 5.73 7.90
C TRP A 154 -7.54 5.93 6.38
N GLY A 155 -6.39 6.06 5.72
CA GLY A 155 -6.32 6.09 4.26
C GLY A 155 -6.86 4.84 3.61
N LEU A 156 -6.66 3.66 4.21
CA LEU A 156 -7.28 2.41 3.76
C LEU A 156 -8.81 2.45 3.87
N VAL A 157 -9.36 2.99 4.97
CA VAL A 157 -10.81 3.17 5.14
C VAL A 157 -11.38 4.09 4.04
N VAL A 158 -10.73 5.24 3.80
CA VAL A 158 -11.11 6.16 2.71
C VAL A 158 -11.02 5.47 1.35
N TYR A 159 -9.93 4.75 1.10
CA TYR A 159 -9.69 4.03 -0.14
C TYR A 159 -10.75 2.96 -0.44
N LEU A 160 -11.22 2.23 0.59
CA LEU A 160 -12.32 1.27 0.46
C LEU A 160 -13.66 1.98 0.23
N GLY A 161 -13.90 3.12 0.90
CA GLY A 161 -15.08 3.95 0.66
C GLY A 161 -15.14 4.49 -0.78
N CYS A 162 -14.01 4.99 -1.30
CA CYS A 162 -13.93 5.45 -2.69
C CYS A 162 -14.15 4.31 -3.69
N TRP A 163 -13.61 3.11 -3.44
CA TRP A 163 -13.85 1.95 -4.31
C TRP A 163 -15.32 1.57 -4.37
N THR A 164 -15.92 1.39 -3.20
CA THR A 164 -17.31 0.98 -3.07
C THR A 164 -18.25 2.01 -3.68
N PHE A 165 -17.94 3.31 -3.53
CA PHE A 165 -18.68 4.37 -4.22
C PHE A 165 -18.56 4.30 -5.75
N LEU A 166 -17.34 4.16 -6.29
CA LEU A 166 -17.13 4.00 -7.73
C LEU A 166 -17.89 2.78 -8.28
N HIS A 167 -17.86 1.68 -7.53
CA HIS A 167 -18.47 0.41 -7.91
C HIS A 167 -19.99 0.37 -7.78
N GLN A 168 -20.57 1.00 -6.75
CA GLN A 168 -22.01 0.98 -6.47
C GLN A 168 -22.76 2.10 -7.19
N VAL A 169 -22.08 3.22 -7.49
CA VAL A 169 -22.73 4.41 -8.05
C VAL A 169 -22.26 4.68 -9.48
N PHE A 170 -20.96 4.89 -9.70
CA PHE A 170 -20.47 5.42 -11.00
C PHE A 170 -20.49 4.37 -12.12
N LEU A 171 -20.09 3.13 -11.83
CA LEU A 171 -20.11 2.04 -12.82
C LEU A 171 -21.54 1.67 -13.24
N PRO A 172 -22.52 1.46 -12.33
CA PRO A 172 -23.89 1.14 -12.71
C PRO A 172 -24.60 2.27 -13.47
N LEU A 173 -24.31 3.53 -13.11
CA LEU A 173 -24.80 4.71 -13.84
C LEU A 173 -24.10 4.92 -15.19
N ARG A 174 -23.08 4.11 -15.53
CA ARG A 174 -22.25 4.26 -16.73
C ARG A 174 -21.60 5.65 -16.85
N ALA A 175 -21.40 6.31 -15.72
CA ALA A 175 -20.74 7.63 -15.65
C ALA A 175 -19.23 7.51 -15.95
N VAL A 176 -18.65 6.34 -15.67
CA VAL A 176 -17.25 6.00 -15.95
C VAL A 176 -17.18 4.56 -16.48
N THR A 177 -16.14 4.24 -17.25
CA THR A 177 -15.84 2.84 -17.60
C THR A 177 -15.02 2.17 -16.49
N TRP A 178 -14.85 0.84 -16.57
CA TRP A 178 -14.02 0.09 -15.63
C TRP A 178 -12.58 0.63 -15.55
N ASP A 179 -11.95 0.88 -16.70
CA ASP A 179 -10.59 1.44 -16.78
C ASP A 179 -10.51 2.82 -16.11
N HIS A 180 -11.49 3.70 -16.35
CA HIS A 180 -11.57 4.99 -15.67
C HIS A 180 -11.71 4.83 -14.15
N ALA A 181 -12.55 3.90 -13.67
CA ALA A 181 -12.71 3.63 -12.25
C ALA A 181 -11.43 3.11 -11.60
N MET A 182 -10.70 2.19 -12.26
CA MET A 182 -9.39 1.69 -11.80
C MET A 182 -8.37 2.83 -11.66
N VAL A 183 -8.29 3.69 -12.68
CA VAL A 183 -7.38 4.85 -12.67
C VAL A 183 -7.75 5.81 -11.54
N LEU A 184 -9.02 6.20 -11.41
CA LEU A 184 -9.49 7.08 -10.33
C LEU A 184 -9.22 6.49 -8.95
N TRP A 185 -9.45 5.19 -8.79
CA TRP A 185 -9.21 4.50 -7.52
C TRP A 185 -7.73 4.46 -7.16
N SER A 186 -6.85 4.26 -8.15
CA SER A 186 -5.39 4.32 -7.95
C SER A 186 -4.91 5.72 -7.52
N MET A 187 -5.63 6.79 -7.88
CA MET A 187 -5.25 8.14 -7.47
C MET A 187 -5.29 8.31 -5.94
N ILE A 188 -6.09 7.52 -5.21
CA ILE A 188 -6.19 7.63 -3.74
C ILE A 188 -4.84 7.36 -3.06
N PRO A 189 -4.20 6.17 -3.20
CA PRO A 189 -2.86 5.97 -2.64
C PRO A 189 -1.81 6.93 -3.22
N GLY A 190 -1.96 7.39 -4.47
CA GLY A 190 -1.12 8.43 -5.07
C GLY A 190 -1.22 9.79 -4.35
N LEU A 191 -2.43 10.24 -4.02
CA LEU A 191 -2.69 11.46 -3.26
C LEU A 191 -2.14 11.36 -1.84
N PHE A 192 -2.35 10.22 -1.17
CA PHE A 192 -1.74 9.96 0.14
C PHE A 192 -0.22 9.96 0.05
N LEU A 193 0.38 9.37 -0.99
CA LEU A 193 1.82 9.37 -1.19
C LEU A 193 2.36 10.82 -1.29
N VAL A 194 1.71 11.65 -2.11
CA VAL A 194 2.06 13.07 -2.24
C VAL A 194 1.90 13.81 -0.91
N ALA A 195 0.79 13.58 -0.18
CA ALA A 195 0.56 14.21 1.11
C ALA A 195 1.61 13.80 2.17
N PHE A 196 2.01 12.53 2.19
CA PHE A 196 3.07 12.04 3.08
C PHE A 196 4.43 12.65 2.73
N GLU A 197 4.79 12.73 1.45
CA GLU A 197 6.04 13.37 1.04
C GLU A 197 6.05 14.88 1.32
N ALA A 198 4.93 15.57 1.10
CA ALA A 198 4.78 16.97 1.43
C ALA A 198 4.91 17.21 2.93
N GLY A 199 4.25 16.38 3.75
CA GLY A 199 4.35 16.49 5.21
C GLY A 199 5.75 16.16 5.75
N ARG A 200 6.47 15.23 5.12
CA ARG A 200 7.89 14.97 5.40
C ARG A 200 8.76 16.18 5.06
N ALA A 201 8.54 16.79 3.89
CA ALA A 201 9.26 17.98 3.46
C ALA A 201 8.98 19.19 4.36
N ALA A 202 7.76 19.30 4.88
CA ALA A 202 7.37 20.31 5.87
C ALA A 202 7.93 20.07 7.29
N GLY A 203 8.64 18.96 7.51
CA GLY A 203 9.32 18.69 8.78
C GLY A 203 8.47 18.04 9.86
N PHE A 204 7.29 17.49 9.53
CA PHE A 204 6.48 16.76 10.52
C PHE A 204 7.19 15.47 10.98
N GLU A 205 7.62 15.44 12.24
CA GLU A 205 8.44 14.35 12.78
C GLU A 205 7.79 12.98 12.67
N TRP A 206 6.48 12.92 12.88
CA TRP A 206 5.69 11.69 12.85
C TRP A 206 5.49 11.10 11.44
N LEU A 207 5.79 11.86 10.39
CA LEU A 207 5.79 11.41 8.99
C LEU A 207 7.19 10.98 8.51
N ARG A 208 8.23 11.10 9.33
CA ARG A 208 9.62 10.81 8.94
C ARG A 208 9.89 9.36 8.56
N ALA A 209 9.00 8.43 8.95
CA ALA A 209 9.09 7.04 8.53
C ALA A 209 9.02 6.93 7.00
N VAL A 210 9.88 6.10 6.40
CA VAL A 210 9.93 5.95 4.93
C VAL A 210 8.98 4.85 4.45
N TRP A 211 8.65 3.86 5.28
CA TRP A 211 7.80 2.74 4.89
C TRP A 211 6.43 3.12 4.27
N PRO A 212 5.73 4.21 4.67
CA PRO A 212 4.47 4.58 4.05
C PRO A 212 4.63 4.91 2.57
N ARG A 213 5.77 5.49 2.17
CA ARG A 213 6.11 5.73 0.76
C ARG A 213 6.05 4.44 -0.04
N HIS A 214 6.73 3.39 0.44
CA HIS A 214 6.82 2.12 -0.27
C HIS A 214 5.46 1.44 -0.35
N PHE A 215 4.71 1.45 0.74
CA PHE A 215 3.36 0.89 0.78
C PHE A 215 2.42 1.61 -0.19
N LEU A 216 2.37 2.95 -0.15
CA LEU A 216 1.50 3.76 -0.99
C LEU A 216 1.92 3.73 -2.46
N LEU A 217 3.22 3.71 -2.76
CA LEU A 217 3.72 3.57 -4.12
C LEU A 217 3.38 2.19 -4.71
N PHE A 218 3.54 1.13 -3.92
CA PHE A 218 3.17 -0.22 -4.33
C PHE A 218 1.67 -0.31 -4.60
N ALA A 219 0.83 0.23 -3.70
CA ALA A 219 -0.61 0.29 -3.92
C ALA A 219 -0.94 1.11 -5.19
N PHE A 220 -0.37 2.30 -5.35
CA PHE A 220 -0.62 3.15 -6.51
C PHE A 220 -0.27 2.47 -7.84
N LEU A 221 0.96 1.96 -7.97
CA LEU A 221 1.41 1.31 -9.19
C LEU A 221 0.73 -0.05 -9.41
N GLY A 222 0.40 -0.78 -8.35
CA GLY A 222 -0.28 -2.07 -8.43
C GLY A 222 -1.66 -1.97 -9.05
N HIS A 223 -2.45 -0.95 -8.72
CA HIS A 223 -3.77 -0.75 -9.34
C HIS A 223 -3.66 -0.33 -10.80
N LEU A 224 -2.75 0.58 -11.11
CA LEU A 224 -2.48 0.97 -12.49
C LEU A 224 -1.97 -0.23 -13.32
N PHE A 225 -1.17 -1.10 -12.71
CA PHE A 225 -0.70 -2.35 -13.33
C PHE A 225 -1.87 -3.28 -13.68
N VAL A 226 -2.83 -3.49 -12.76
CA VAL A 226 -4.01 -4.32 -13.05
C VAL A 226 -4.79 -3.76 -14.25
N SER A 227 -5.05 -2.45 -14.27
CA SER A 227 -5.71 -1.77 -15.40
C SER A 227 -4.92 -1.93 -16.71
N ALA A 228 -3.59 -1.79 -16.64
CA ALA A 228 -2.71 -1.94 -17.79
C ALA A 228 -2.69 -3.37 -18.34
N VAL A 229 -2.74 -4.39 -17.48
CA VAL A 229 -2.80 -5.79 -17.87
C VAL A 229 -4.16 -6.13 -18.48
N GLN A 230 -5.27 -5.65 -17.91
CA GLN A 230 -6.60 -5.87 -18.48
C GLN A 230 -6.67 -5.39 -19.94
N PHE A 231 -6.10 -4.22 -20.23
CA PHE A 231 -5.99 -3.69 -21.59
C PHE A 231 -5.28 -4.64 -22.57
N LEU A 232 -4.30 -5.44 -22.11
CA LEU A 232 -3.58 -6.38 -22.98
C LEU A 232 -4.44 -7.58 -23.41
N PHE A 233 -5.32 -8.08 -22.53
CA PHE A 233 -6.01 -9.36 -22.72
C PHE A 233 -7.45 -9.24 -23.23
N GLU A 234 -8.10 -8.09 -23.09
CA GLU A 234 -9.56 -8.00 -23.25
C GLU A 234 -10.07 -7.77 -24.70
N SER A 235 -9.30 -8.16 -25.73
CA SER A 235 -9.62 -7.85 -27.13
C SER A 235 -10.34 -8.92 -27.96
N VAL A 236 -10.89 -10.02 -27.40
CA VAL A 236 -11.43 -11.12 -28.26
C VAL A 236 -12.81 -11.68 -27.91
N PHE A 237 -13.44 -11.41 -26.75
CA PHE A 237 -14.75 -12.01 -26.46
C PHE A 237 -15.85 -11.00 -26.12
N THR A 238 -16.96 -11.12 -26.84
CA THR A 238 -18.29 -10.49 -26.67
C THR A 238 -18.49 -9.03 -27.10
N GLY A 239 -19.37 -8.84 -28.08
CA GLY A 239 -19.80 -7.56 -28.67
C GLY A 239 -20.60 -6.62 -27.75
N SER A 240 -20.26 -6.59 -26.46
CA SER A 240 -20.82 -5.68 -25.44
C SER A 240 -19.75 -5.09 -24.52
N VAL A 241 -18.46 -5.18 -24.87
CA VAL A 241 -17.37 -4.62 -24.07
C VAL A 241 -17.40 -3.10 -24.17
N PHE A 242 -17.69 -2.45 -23.03
CA PHE A 242 -17.50 -1.01 -22.84
C PHE A 242 -16.08 -0.63 -23.31
N MET A 243 -15.96 0.31 -24.24
CA MET A 243 -14.69 0.78 -24.78
C MET A 243 -13.69 1.08 -23.64
N GLN A 244 -12.70 0.20 -23.45
CA GLN A 244 -11.54 0.49 -22.60
C GLN A 244 -10.61 1.41 -23.40
N SER A 245 -10.29 2.57 -22.83
CA SER A 245 -9.58 3.66 -23.52
C SER A 245 -8.06 3.45 -23.58
N GLY A 246 -7.53 2.38 -22.97
CA GLY A 246 -6.09 2.18 -22.76
C GLY A 246 -5.48 3.19 -21.78
N LEU A 247 -6.32 3.95 -21.07
CA LEU A 247 -5.89 5.00 -20.15
C LEU A 247 -5.10 4.41 -18.99
N GLY A 248 -5.50 3.26 -18.46
CA GLY A 248 -4.78 2.55 -17.41
C GLY A 248 -3.34 2.21 -17.79
N ALA A 249 -3.12 1.71 -19.01
CA ALA A 249 -1.78 1.40 -19.52
C ALA A 249 -0.91 2.65 -19.68
N LEU A 250 -1.47 3.73 -20.24
CA LEU A 250 -0.78 5.01 -20.36
C LEU A 250 -0.42 5.59 -18.99
N ALA A 251 -1.37 5.57 -18.05
CA ALA A 251 -1.18 6.05 -16.69
C ALA A 251 -0.13 5.22 -15.94
N PHE A 252 -0.11 3.90 -16.10
CA PHE A 252 0.91 3.03 -15.53
C PHE A 252 2.32 3.36 -16.03
N CYS A 253 2.50 3.45 -17.35
CA CYS A 253 3.78 3.81 -17.97
C CYS A 253 4.26 5.20 -17.51
N PHE A 254 3.36 6.18 -17.51
CA PHE A 254 3.66 7.54 -17.04
C PHE A 254 4.05 7.55 -15.55
N ALA A 255 3.29 6.86 -14.70
CA ALA A 255 3.55 6.77 -13.27
C ALA A 255 4.90 6.09 -12.98
N CYS A 256 5.25 5.02 -13.71
CA CYS A 256 6.55 4.36 -13.58
C CYS A 256 7.70 5.29 -13.99
N ALA A 257 7.58 6.01 -15.11
CA ALA A 257 8.58 6.97 -15.56
C ALA A 257 8.76 8.14 -14.58
N LEU A 258 7.65 8.66 -14.05
CA LEU A 258 7.66 9.72 -13.04
C LEU A 258 8.28 9.25 -11.73
N ALA A 259 7.88 8.08 -11.23
CA ALA A 259 8.45 7.48 -10.02
C ALA A 259 9.95 7.22 -10.19
N TRP A 260 10.37 6.70 -11.35
CA TRP A 260 11.78 6.52 -11.69
C TRP A 260 12.55 7.84 -11.65
N ARG A 261 12.01 8.92 -12.26
CA ARG A 261 12.63 10.24 -12.21
C ARG A 261 12.74 10.74 -10.77
N ILE A 262 11.66 10.73 -10.00
CA ILE A 262 11.64 11.25 -8.63
C ILE A 262 12.60 10.46 -7.72
N TYR A 263 12.47 9.14 -7.69
CA TYR A 263 13.21 8.28 -6.77
C TYR A 263 14.59 7.87 -7.28
N GLY A 264 14.87 8.02 -8.58
CA GLY A 264 16.19 7.78 -9.17
C GLY A 264 17.13 8.97 -9.06
N SER A 265 16.59 10.20 -9.10
CA SER A 265 17.43 11.40 -9.19
C SER A 265 17.24 12.42 -8.07
N ARG A 266 16.01 12.64 -7.56
CA ARG A 266 15.77 13.65 -6.52
C ARG A 266 15.87 13.07 -5.12
N LEU A 267 15.11 12.01 -4.86
CA LEU A 267 14.96 11.45 -3.52
C LEU A 267 15.84 10.23 -3.25
N PHE A 268 16.48 9.67 -4.28
CA PHE A 268 17.29 8.44 -4.24
C PHE A 268 16.81 7.38 -3.23
N ASP A 269 15.89 6.51 -3.68
CA ASP A 269 15.28 5.45 -2.88
C ASP A 269 15.28 4.13 -3.63
N LEU A 270 16.20 3.23 -3.25
CA LEU A 270 16.37 1.94 -3.91
C LEU A 270 15.14 1.05 -3.81
N ALA A 271 14.44 1.03 -2.67
CA ALA A 271 13.26 0.21 -2.49
C ALA A 271 12.11 0.70 -3.37
N ALA A 272 11.94 2.02 -3.53
CA ALA A 272 10.98 2.58 -4.47
C ALA A 272 11.33 2.23 -5.93
N LEU A 273 12.61 2.29 -6.32
CA LEU A 273 13.06 1.87 -7.65
C LEU A 273 12.85 0.37 -7.89
N THR A 274 13.03 -0.48 -6.88
CA THR A 274 12.73 -1.92 -6.97
C THR A 274 11.24 -2.16 -7.22
N ILE A 275 10.34 -1.39 -6.57
CA ILE A 275 8.90 -1.47 -6.83
C ILE A 275 8.58 -1.10 -8.29
N VAL A 276 9.19 -0.03 -8.82
CA VAL A 276 9.02 0.37 -10.22
C VAL A 276 9.53 -0.71 -11.17
N LEU A 277 10.74 -1.23 -10.93
CA LEU A 277 11.32 -2.30 -11.75
C LEU A 277 10.48 -3.57 -11.72
N LEU A 278 9.95 -3.95 -10.56
CA LEU A 278 9.05 -5.09 -10.40
C LEU A 278 7.79 -4.90 -11.26
N GLY A 279 7.15 -3.74 -11.18
CA GLY A 279 5.96 -3.43 -11.97
C GLY A 279 6.25 -3.47 -13.47
N VAL A 280 7.33 -2.83 -13.92
CA VAL A 280 7.73 -2.82 -15.33
C VAL A 280 8.06 -4.23 -15.82
N ALA A 281 8.85 -5.01 -15.06
CA ALA A 281 9.18 -6.39 -15.40
C ALA A 281 7.92 -7.26 -15.51
N ALA A 282 7.00 -7.16 -14.54
CA ALA A 282 5.74 -7.88 -14.56
C ALA A 282 4.88 -7.48 -15.77
N PHE A 283 4.84 -6.19 -16.14
CA PHE A 283 4.08 -5.74 -17.29
C PHE A 283 4.64 -6.27 -18.60
N PHE A 284 5.97 -6.24 -18.78
CA PHE A 284 6.60 -6.86 -19.93
C PHE A 284 6.38 -8.37 -19.97
N ALA A 285 6.39 -9.06 -18.83
CA ALA A 285 6.06 -10.49 -18.78
C ALA A 285 4.62 -10.75 -19.26
N MET A 286 3.65 -9.93 -18.85
CA MET A 286 2.26 -10.03 -19.32
C MET A 286 2.11 -9.69 -20.81
N LEU A 287 2.85 -8.71 -21.32
CA LEU A 287 2.91 -8.40 -22.75
C LEU A 287 3.45 -9.58 -23.56
N GLY A 288 4.50 -10.24 -23.07
CA GLY A 288 5.03 -11.46 -23.67
C GLY A 288 4.02 -12.61 -23.64
N ALA A 289 3.35 -12.81 -22.50
CA ALA A 289 2.29 -13.81 -22.37
C ALA A 289 1.18 -13.60 -23.41
N ARG A 290 0.73 -12.34 -23.60
CA ARG A 290 -0.26 -12.00 -24.62
C ARG A 290 0.24 -12.26 -26.04
N GLY A 291 1.50 -11.89 -26.33
CA GLY A 291 2.12 -12.15 -27.63
C GLY A 291 2.22 -13.64 -27.94
N ILE A 292 2.62 -14.45 -26.97
CA ILE A 292 2.70 -15.91 -27.08
C ILE A 292 1.31 -16.51 -27.33
N GLU A 293 0.31 -16.11 -26.54
CA GLU A 293 -1.09 -16.55 -26.71
C GLU A 293 -1.61 -16.22 -28.12
N SER A 294 -1.32 -15.02 -28.64
CA SER A 294 -1.73 -14.62 -29.99
C SER A 294 -1.04 -15.40 -31.11
N ALA A 295 0.16 -15.94 -30.85
CA ALA A 295 0.95 -16.68 -31.83
C ALA A 295 0.64 -18.19 -31.83
N ILE A 296 0.39 -18.77 -30.65
CA ILE A 296 0.20 -20.21 -30.46
C ILE A 296 -1.29 -20.59 -30.42
N GLY A 297 -2.17 -19.66 -30.03
CA GLY A 297 -3.59 -19.92 -29.81
C GLY A 297 -3.88 -20.42 -28.38
N ASP A 298 -5.15 -20.76 -28.12
CA ASP A 298 -5.57 -21.27 -26.81
C ASP A 298 -4.93 -22.64 -26.52
N TRP A 299 -4.10 -22.68 -25.49
CA TRP A 299 -3.26 -23.80 -25.09
C TRP A 299 -3.86 -24.57 -23.90
N SER A 300 -5.06 -24.19 -23.46
CA SER A 300 -5.75 -24.82 -22.32
C SER A 300 -6.07 -26.30 -22.54
N PHE A 301 -6.13 -26.77 -23.80
CA PHE A 301 -6.48 -28.14 -24.16
C PHE A 301 -5.38 -28.92 -24.89
N ASP A 302 -4.18 -28.34 -25.11
CA ASP A 302 -3.05 -29.01 -25.76
C ASP A 302 -1.79 -28.93 -24.88
N LEU A 303 -1.33 -30.08 -24.41
CA LEU A 303 -0.15 -30.21 -23.55
C LEU A 303 1.13 -29.72 -24.24
N GLY A 304 1.29 -29.96 -25.54
CA GLY A 304 2.46 -29.52 -26.31
C GLY A 304 2.50 -28.01 -26.47
N ALA A 305 1.37 -27.41 -26.88
CA ALA A 305 1.21 -25.96 -26.95
C ALA A 305 1.37 -25.30 -25.57
N GLY A 306 0.89 -25.95 -24.52
CA GLY A 306 1.03 -25.46 -23.15
C GLY A 306 2.48 -25.46 -22.65
N LEU A 307 3.21 -26.57 -22.85
CA LEU A 307 4.63 -26.64 -22.48
C LEU A 307 5.48 -25.64 -23.27
N ALA A 308 5.21 -25.46 -24.57
CA ALA A 308 5.89 -24.46 -25.39
C ALA A 308 5.62 -23.03 -24.90
N SER A 309 4.36 -22.71 -24.58
CA SER A 309 3.97 -21.40 -24.06
C SER A 309 4.64 -21.09 -22.72
N TRP A 310 4.67 -22.06 -21.79
CA TRP A 310 5.39 -21.94 -20.52
C TRP A 310 6.89 -21.74 -20.72
N GLY A 311 7.53 -22.53 -21.59
CA GLY A 311 8.96 -22.40 -21.89
C GLY A 311 9.32 -21.04 -22.46
N LEU A 312 8.51 -20.55 -23.41
CA LEU A 312 8.67 -19.22 -24.01
C LEU A 312 8.44 -18.11 -22.99
N LEU A 313 7.45 -18.24 -22.09
CA LEU A 313 7.18 -17.25 -21.06
C LEU A 313 8.33 -17.16 -20.04
N VAL A 314 8.90 -18.29 -19.63
CA VAL A 314 10.08 -18.33 -18.75
C VAL A 314 11.27 -17.67 -19.43
N PHE A 315 11.55 -18.03 -20.69
CA PHE A 315 12.64 -17.43 -21.47
C PHE A 315 12.46 -15.93 -21.64
N TRP A 316 11.27 -15.48 -22.06
CA TRP A 316 10.91 -14.08 -22.20
C TRP A 316 11.12 -13.30 -20.89
N SER A 317 10.60 -13.83 -19.79
CA SER A 317 10.72 -13.20 -18.47
C SER A 317 12.19 -13.09 -18.04
N PHE A 318 13.01 -14.12 -18.31
CA PHE A 318 14.45 -14.07 -18.03
C PHE A 318 15.17 -13.02 -18.88
N CYS A 319 14.86 -12.91 -20.17
CA CYS A 319 15.38 -11.87 -21.05
C CYS A 319 15.01 -10.47 -20.57
N CYS A 320 13.74 -10.23 -20.24
CA CYS A 320 13.26 -8.95 -19.73
C CYS A 320 13.99 -8.55 -18.42
N LEU A 321 14.10 -9.47 -17.46
CA LEU A 321 14.81 -9.22 -16.20
C LEU A 321 16.30 -8.93 -16.43
N THR A 322 16.93 -9.64 -17.37
CA THR A 322 18.35 -9.42 -17.71
C THR A 322 18.56 -8.03 -18.31
N VAL A 323 17.74 -7.63 -19.29
CA VAL A 323 17.81 -6.31 -19.92
C VAL A 323 17.56 -5.20 -18.89
N LEU A 324 16.52 -5.32 -18.08
CA LEU A 324 16.22 -4.35 -17.01
C LEU A 324 17.37 -4.26 -15.99
N GLY A 325 17.98 -5.40 -15.63
CA GLY A 325 19.15 -5.44 -14.76
C GLY A 325 20.37 -4.73 -15.36
N LEU A 326 20.62 -4.90 -16.66
CA LEU A 326 21.71 -4.20 -17.37
C LEU A 326 21.46 -2.70 -17.44
N LEU A 327 20.24 -2.28 -17.77
CA LEU A 327 19.83 -0.87 -17.80
C LEU A 327 19.98 -0.22 -16.43
N PHE A 328 19.55 -0.91 -15.37
CA PHE A 328 19.70 -0.44 -14.00
C PHE A 328 21.16 -0.30 -13.59
N ARG A 329 22.02 -1.27 -13.93
CA ARG A 329 23.47 -1.18 -13.68
C ARG A 329 24.11 -0.03 -14.44
N HIS A 330 23.74 0.17 -15.71
CA HIS A 330 24.22 1.28 -16.52
C HIS A 330 23.82 2.63 -15.91
N TYR A 331 22.53 2.78 -15.55
CA TYR A 331 22.01 3.97 -14.88
C TYR A 331 22.75 4.27 -13.56
N GLN A 332 23.03 3.26 -12.74
CA GLN A 332 23.78 3.43 -11.49
C GLN A 332 25.24 3.86 -11.70
N ARG A 333 25.87 3.46 -12.81
CA ARG A 333 27.24 3.90 -13.13
C ARG A 333 27.26 5.37 -13.55
N HIS A 334 26.33 5.79 -14.43
CA HIS A 334 26.28 7.17 -14.91
C HIS A 334 25.79 8.17 -13.86
N SER A 335 24.84 7.79 -13.02
CA SER A 335 24.37 8.65 -11.92
C SER A 335 25.45 8.96 -10.87
N LYS A 336 26.43 8.07 -10.68
CA LYS A 336 27.60 8.33 -9.81
C LYS A 336 28.62 9.30 -10.42
N VAL A 337 28.72 9.35 -11.75
CA VAL A 337 29.66 10.22 -12.47
C VAL A 337 29.18 11.68 -12.51
N VAL A 338 27.87 11.92 -12.39
CA VAL A 338 27.29 13.28 -12.36
C VAL A 338 27.25 13.88 -10.95
N ALA A 339 27.49 13.06 -9.91
CA ALA A 339 27.50 13.48 -8.51
C ALA A 339 28.91 13.61 -7.90
N SER A 340 29.96 13.42 -8.72
CA SER A 340 31.37 13.70 -8.39
C SER A 340 31.81 15.01 -9.02
#